data_AF-A0A0K0G902-F1
#
_entry.id   AF-A0A0K0G902-F1
#
_cell.length_a   1.000
_cell.length_b   1.000
_cell.length_c   1.000
_cell.angle_alpha   90.00
_cell.angle_beta   90.00
_cell.angle_gamma   90.00
#
_symmetry.space_group_name_H-M   'P 1'
#
loop_
_entity.id
_entity.type
_entity.pdbx_description
1 polymer ?
#
loop_
_entity_poly.entity_id
_entity_poly.type
_entity_poly.pdbx_seq_one_letter_code
_entity_poly.pdbx_strand_id
1 'polypeptide(L)'
;MYRFIYVTIIGFCLLFLTACGGGNASTKDSDYDQTKKMVIDILQTDEGKKALTDTLSDEKLKKEFVINSEEVKKAINETLVSDEGKKMWQEMFKDPKFAEAYAKSMEDSQKDLQKSLMNDSEYKQQMIDLLKDPQMMSQFLTVLKSQEFSSHLEKSIQRTIETPTFQAKIQEILLKAAEEQAKGQGGKNSSEGGGGIQEGGGSNEKKGGGGQGEGNSGGG
;
A
#
# COMPACT_ATOMS: atom_id res chain seq x y z
N MET A 1 33.94 62.92 -77.81
CA MET A 1 33.01 62.12 -78.65
C MET A 1 32.56 60.80 -77.99
N TYR A 2 33.38 60.12 -77.20
CA TYR A 2 32.96 58.87 -76.51
C TYR A 2 31.87 59.05 -75.43
N ARG A 3 31.80 60.20 -74.74
CA ARG A 3 30.77 60.45 -73.70
C ARG A 3 29.34 60.55 -74.26
N PHE A 4 29.18 61.04 -75.50
CA PHE A 4 27.87 61.10 -76.14
C PHE A 4 27.40 59.73 -76.64
N ILE A 5 28.33 58.85 -77.05
CA ILE A 5 28.05 57.48 -77.50
C ILE A 5 27.55 56.59 -76.35
N TYR A 6 28.11 56.72 -75.15
CA TYR A 6 27.63 55.95 -73.98
C TYR A 6 26.22 56.37 -73.52
N VAL A 7 25.86 57.64 -73.70
CA VAL A 7 24.53 58.17 -73.35
C VAL A 7 23.45 57.69 -74.32
N THR A 8 23.75 57.60 -75.63
CA THR A 8 22.82 57.03 -76.62
C THR A 8 22.69 55.51 -76.51
N ILE A 9 23.74 54.77 -76.15
CA ILE A 9 23.67 53.32 -75.91
C ILE A 9 22.85 52.97 -74.66
N ILE A 10 23.00 53.73 -73.57
CA ILE A 10 22.20 53.54 -72.34
C ILE A 10 20.72 53.92 -72.55
N GLY A 11 20.45 54.97 -73.33
CA GLY A 11 19.08 55.35 -73.70
C GLY A 11 18.36 54.31 -74.55
N PHE A 12 19.09 53.61 -75.43
CA PHE A 12 18.52 52.56 -76.29
C PHE A 12 18.21 51.28 -75.51
N CYS A 13 19.03 50.90 -74.51
CA CYS A 13 18.74 49.76 -73.63
C CYS A 13 17.51 49.95 -72.72
N LEU A 14 17.16 51.19 -72.36
CA LEU A 14 15.96 51.48 -71.55
C LEU A 14 14.65 51.33 -72.33
N LEU A 15 14.66 51.47 -73.65
CA LEU A 15 13.48 51.29 -74.51
C LEU A 15 13.10 49.81 -74.73
N PHE A 16 14.03 48.88 -74.57
CA PHE A 16 13.75 47.43 -74.67
C PHE A 16 13.14 46.84 -73.38
N LEU A 17 13.28 47.51 -72.24
CA LEU A 17 12.71 47.05 -70.97
C LEU A 17 11.19 47.32 -70.85
N THR A 18 10.65 48.27 -71.59
CA THR A 18 9.19 48.56 -71.60
C THR A 18 8.39 47.67 -72.56
N ALA A 19 9.05 46.81 -73.35
CA ALA A 19 8.38 45.86 -74.25
C ALA A 19 8.15 44.48 -73.62
N CYS A 20 8.63 44.24 -72.39
CA CYS A 20 8.27 43.07 -71.57
C CYS A 20 7.33 43.46 -70.42
N GLY A 21 6.41 44.40 -70.71
CA GLY A 21 5.44 44.95 -69.78
C GLY A 21 4.07 45.07 -70.43
N GLY A 22 3.61 43.98 -71.06
CA GLY A 22 2.21 43.82 -71.46
C GLY A 22 1.33 43.96 -70.22
N GLY A 23 0.40 44.91 -70.29
CA GLY A 23 -0.32 45.44 -69.13
C GLY A 23 -1.08 44.39 -68.33
N ASN A 24 -1.06 44.56 -67.01
CA ASN A 24 -2.18 44.25 -66.14
C ASN A 24 -1.90 44.74 -64.71
N ALA A 25 -2.32 45.97 -64.42
CA ALA A 25 -2.27 46.55 -63.07
C ALA A 25 -3.64 46.53 -62.37
N SER A 26 -4.60 45.77 -62.91
CA SER A 26 -5.97 45.63 -62.37
C SER A 26 -6.41 44.18 -62.13
N THR A 27 -5.54 43.20 -62.35
CA THR A 27 -5.84 41.75 -62.24
C THR A 27 -5.13 41.06 -61.10
N LYS A 28 -4.11 41.64 -60.45
CA LYS A 28 -3.41 40.95 -59.37
C LYS A 28 -4.27 40.70 -58.12
N ASP A 29 -5.17 41.62 -57.78
CA ASP A 29 -6.13 41.41 -56.68
C ASP A 29 -7.32 40.53 -57.11
N SER A 30 -7.80 40.68 -58.35
CA SER A 30 -8.87 39.83 -58.91
C SER A 30 -8.43 38.36 -59.06
N ASP A 31 -7.20 38.12 -59.49
CA ASP A 31 -6.63 36.78 -59.64
C ASP A 31 -6.33 36.14 -58.28
N TYR A 32 -5.99 36.94 -57.26
CA TYR A 32 -5.81 36.45 -55.90
C TYR A 32 -7.14 36.03 -55.28
N ASP A 33 -8.20 36.84 -55.42
CA ASP A 33 -9.54 36.49 -54.94
C ASP A 33 -10.13 35.29 -55.70
N GLN A 34 -9.86 35.19 -57.00
CA GLN A 34 -10.27 34.04 -57.81
C GLN A 34 -9.48 32.78 -57.44
N THR A 35 -8.18 32.89 -57.18
CA THR A 35 -7.34 31.76 -56.72
C THR A 35 -7.75 31.32 -55.32
N LYS A 36 -8.08 32.27 -54.42
CA LYS A 36 -8.59 31.97 -53.08
C LYS A 36 -9.92 31.21 -53.13
N LYS A 37 -10.86 31.67 -53.97
CA LYS A 37 -12.13 30.95 -54.20
C LYS A 37 -11.88 29.56 -54.76
N MET A 38 -11.00 29.42 -55.74
CA MET A 38 -10.63 28.12 -56.31
C MET A 38 -10.04 27.17 -55.25
N VAL A 39 -9.16 27.65 -54.36
CA VAL A 39 -8.59 26.84 -53.28
C VAL A 39 -9.65 26.45 -52.24
N ILE A 40 -10.55 27.35 -51.88
CA ILE A 40 -11.66 27.06 -50.96
C ILE A 40 -12.59 26.01 -51.58
N ASP A 41 -12.92 26.15 -52.87
CA ASP A 41 -13.78 25.21 -53.57
C ASP A 41 -13.11 23.83 -53.67
N ILE A 42 -11.81 23.76 -53.98
CA ILE A 42 -11.03 22.50 -54.00
C ILE A 42 -11.02 21.85 -52.61
N LEU A 43 -10.89 22.60 -51.52
CA LEU A 43 -10.94 22.05 -50.16
C LEU A 43 -12.34 21.57 -49.77
N GLN A 44 -13.39 22.18 -50.32
CA GLN A 44 -14.78 21.83 -50.04
C GLN A 44 -15.31 20.69 -50.91
N THR A 45 -14.69 20.41 -52.06
CA THR A 45 -15.05 19.27 -52.90
C THR A 45 -14.83 17.95 -52.16
N ASP A 46 -15.54 16.92 -52.61
CA ASP A 46 -15.41 15.58 -52.04
C ASP A 46 -13.99 15.02 -52.24
N GLU A 47 -13.32 15.41 -53.32
CA GLU A 47 -11.93 15.05 -53.61
C GLU A 47 -10.96 15.73 -52.63
N GLY A 48 -11.15 17.02 -52.32
CA GLY A 48 -10.33 17.73 -51.33
C GLY A 48 -10.52 17.20 -49.91
N LYS A 49 -11.78 16.93 -49.52
CA LYS A 49 -12.07 16.27 -48.23
C LYS A 49 -11.47 14.87 -48.15
N LYS A 50 -11.54 14.10 -49.24
CA LYS A 50 -10.94 12.76 -49.32
C LYS A 50 -9.42 12.82 -49.24
N ALA A 51 -8.77 13.69 -50.00
CA ALA A 51 -7.32 13.86 -49.95
C ALA A 51 -6.84 14.34 -48.57
N LEU A 52 -7.58 15.24 -47.92
CA LEU A 52 -7.29 15.67 -46.55
C LEU A 52 -7.49 14.54 -45.55
N THR A 53 -8.55 13.73 -45.71
CA THR A 53 -8.82 12.56 -44.85
C THR A 53 -7.74 11.49 -45.02
N ASP A 54 -7.31 11.22 -46.24
CA ASP A 54 -6.24 10.26 -46.55
C ASP A 54 -4.90 10.73 -45.97
N THR A 55 -4.64 12.04 -46.04
CA THR A 55 -3.45 12.66 -45.45
C THR A 55 -3.49 12.66 -43.91
N LEU A 56 -4.64 12.95 -43.29
CA LEU A 56 -4.83 12.88 -41.84
C LEU A 56 -4.87 11.42 -41.31
N SER A 57 -5.11 10.46 -42.21
CA SER A 57 -5.03 9.03 -41.90
C SER A 57 -3.59 8.52 -41.85
N ASP A 58 -2.61 9.31 -42.31
CA ASP A 58 -1.19 9.03 -42.09
C ASP A 58 -0.89 9.07 -40.57
N GLU A 59 -0.35 7.96 -40.05
CA GLU A 59 -0.01 7.81 -38.63
C GLU A 59 0.85 8.94 -38.08
N LYS A 60 1.77 9.47 -38.89
CA LYS A 60 2.71 10.51 -38.46
C LYS A 60 2.00 11.85 -38.29
N LEU A 61 1.10 12.18 -39.21
CA LEU A 61 0.31 13.42 -39.14
C LEU A 61 -0.78 13.31 -38.08
N LYS A 62 -1.40 12.14 -37.91
CA LYS A 62 -2.38 11.89 -36.85
C LYS A 62 -1.79 12.06 -35.45
N LYS A 63 -0.58 11.53 -35.20
CA LYS A 63 0.12 11.70 -33.91
C LYS A 63 0.44 13.17 -33.63
N GLU A 64 0.94 13.89 -34.63
CA GLU A 64 1.34 15.28 -34.47
C GLU A 64 0.15 16.25 -34.29
N PHE A 65 -0.94 16.07 -35.04
CA PHE A 65 -2.10 16.96 -34.95
C PHE A 65 -3.09 16.60 -33.85
N VAL A 66 -3.35 15.31 -33.60
CA VAL A 66 -4.42 14.89 -32.67
C VAL A 66 -3.88 14.71 -31.25
N ILE A 67 -2.73 14.07 -31.07
CA ILE A 67 -2.25 13.71 -29.72
C ILE A 67 -1.44 14.85 -29.07
N ASN A 68 -0.71 15.62 -29.88
CA ASN A 68 0.15 16.68 -29.36
C ASN A 68 -0.55 18.03 -29.13
N SER A 69 -1.80 18.20 -29.59
CA SER A 69 -2.56 19.43 -29.35
C SER A 69 -2.81 19.64 -27.85
N GLU A 70 -2.66 20.88 -27.39
CA GLU A 70 -2.90 21.25 -26.00
C GLU A 70 -4.37 21.03 -25.63
N GLU A 71 -5.28 21.24 -26.59
CA GLU A 71 -6.71 21.05 -26.46
C GLU A 71 -7.08 19.59 -26.22
N VAL A 72 -6.47 18.64 -26.95
CA VAL A 72 -6.71 17.20 -26.73
C VAL A 72 -6.11 16.74 -25.40
N LYS A 73 -4.90 17.20 -25.05
CA LYS A 73 -4.31 16.90 -23.72
C LYS A 73 -5.18 17.42 -22.59
N LYS A 74 -5.70 18.64 -22.72
CA LYS A 74 -6.61 19.25 -21.75
C LYS A 74 -7.91 18.47 -21.64
N ALA A 75 -8.55 18.14 -22.77
CA ALA A 75 -9.77 17.35 -22.78
C ALA A 75 -9.57 15.95 -22.17
N ILE A 76 -8.46 15.29 -22.46
CA ILE A 76 -8.11 14.00 -21.85
C ILE A 76 -7.92 14.14 -20.33
N ASN A 77 -7.15 15.14 -19.88
CA ASN A 77 -6.94 15.36 -18.44
C ASN A 77 -8.24 15.69 -17.72
N GLU A 78 -9.06 16.59 -18.26
CA GLU A 78 -10.36 16.94 -17.71
C GLU A 78 -11.28 15.72 -17.65
N THR A 79 -11.32 14.91 -18.71
CA THR A 79 -12.14 13.70 -18.75
C THR A 79 -11.64 12.63 -17.79
N LEU A 80 -10.33 12.39 -17.70
CA LEU A 80 -9.76 11.36 -16.83
C LEU A 80 -9.89 11.70 -15.34
N VAL A 81 -9.88 12.99 -14.98
CA VAL A 81 -10.01 13.46 -13.59
C VAL A 81 -11.46 13.78 -13.22
N SER A 82 -12.37 13.88 -14.20
CA SER A 82 -13.80 14.08 -13.98
C SER A 82 -14.48 12.92 -13.23
N ASP A 83 -15.71 13.16 -12.78
CA ASP A 83 -16.57 12.12 -12.21
C ASP A 83 -16.89 11.01 -13.23
N GLU A 84 -17.00 11.34 -14.52
CA GLU A 84 -17.12 10.37 -15.61
C GLU A 84 -15.86 9.50 -15.73
N GLY A 85 -14.68 10.11 -15.62
CA GLY A 85 -13.40 9.40 -15.57
C GLY A 85 -13.34 8.45 -14.37
N LYS A 86 -13.75 8.89 -13.19
CA LYS A 86 -13.83 8.03 -11.99
C LYS A 86 -14.74 6.83 -12.20
N LYS A 87 -15.92 7.02 -12.81
CA LYS A 87 -16.83 5.91 -13.17
C LYS A 87 -16.18 4.95 -14.18
N MET A 88 -15.49 5.49 -15.18
CA MET A 88 -14.75 4.67 -16.15
C MET A 88 -13.70 3.81 -15.45
N TRP A 89 -12.88 4.38 -14.57
CA TRP A 89 -11.91 3.62 -13.77
C TRP A 89 -12.59 2.54 -12.93
N GLN A 90 -13.68 2.87 -12.25
CA GLN A 90 -14.43 1.89 -11.45
C GLN A 90 -14.96 0.72 -12.28
N GLU A 91 -15.47 0.94 -13.49
CA GLU A 91 -15.89 -0.13 -14.39
C GLU A 91 -14.69 -0.96 -14.89
N MET A 92 -13.59 -0.31 -15.25
CA MET A 92 -12.38 -1.00 -15.71
C MET A 92 -11.77 -1.88 -14.61
N PHE A 93 -11.77 -1.43 -13.36
CA PHE A 93 -11.29 -2.22 -12.21
C PHE A 93 -12.20 -3.42 -11.87
N LYS A 94 -13.41 -3.51 -12.42
CA LYS A 94 -14.23 -4.73 -12.31
C LYS A 94 -13.77 -5.83 -13.27
N ASP A 95 -13.04 -5.51 -14.33
CA ASP A 95 -12.43 -6.52 -15.20
C ASP A 95 -11.18 -7.11 -14.51
N PRO A 96 -11.19 -8.42 -14.17
CA PRO A 96 -10.06 -9.06 -13.52
C PRO A 96 -8.76 -8.98 -14.34
N LYS A 97 -8.84 -9.01 -15.67
CA LYS A 97 -7.64 -8.94 -16.54
C LYS A 97 -7.00 -7.56 -16.47
N PHE A 98 -7.83 -6.52 -16.45
CA PHE A 98 -7.36 -5.16 -16.29
C PHE A 98 -6.78 -4.94 -14.89
N ALA A 99 -7.49 -5.38 -13.85
CA ALA A 99 -7.02 -5.28 -12.47
C ALA A 99 -5.70 -6.04 -12.24
N GLU A 100 -5.55 -7.23 -12.83
CA GLU A 100 -4.30 -8.01 -12.75
C GLU A 100 -3.15 -7.30 -13.47
N ALA A 101 -3.36 -6.81 -14.70
CA ALA A 101 -2.35 -6.07 -15.43
C ALA A 101 -1.94 -4.78 -14.71
N TYR A 102 -2.91 -4.06 -14.14
CA TYR A 102 -2.67 -2.87 -13.34
C TYR A 102 -1.86 -3.21 -12.09
N ALA A 103 -2.30 -4.21 -11.30
CA ALA A 103 -1.60 -4.65 -10.10
C ALA A 103 -0.16 -5.09 -10.39
N LYS A 104 0.06 -5.84 -11.48
CA LYS A 104 1.40 -6.25 -11.94
C LYS A 104 2.27 -5.06 -12.32
N SER A 105 1.73 -4.06 -13.02
CA SER A 105 2.49 -2.86 -13.38
C SER A 105 2.88 -2.00 -12.17
N MET A 106 2.09 -2.07 -11.09
CA MET A 106 2.34 -1.33 -9.85
C MET A 106 3.11 -2.14 -8.80
N GLU A 107 3.42 -3.42 -9.06
CA GLU A 107 3.92 -4.35 -8.04
C GLU A 107 5.20 -3.85 -7.36
N ASP A 108 6.19 -3.40 -8.13
CA ASP A 108 7.47 -2.93 -7.59
C ASP A 108 7.32 -1.62 -6.81
N SER A 109 6.56 -0.66 -7.37
CA SER A 109 6.28 0.62 -6.69
C SER A 109 5.49 0.40 -5.40
N GLN A 110 4.53 -0.52 -5.40
CA GLN A 110 3.74 -0.88 -4.22
C GLN A 110 4.60 -1.57 -3.16
N LYS A 111 5.51 -2.46 -3.55
CA LYS A 111 6.47 -3.08 -2.61
C LYS A 111 7.37 -2.03 -1.95
N ASP A 112 7.86 -1.07 -2.72
CA ASP A 112 8.76 -0.04 -2.20
C ASP A 112 8.02 0.97 -1.31
N LEU A 113 6.79 1.33 -1.67
CA LEU A 113 5.90 2.08 -0.79
C LEU A 113 5.66 1.32 0.52
N GLN A 114 5.31 0.04 0.44
CA GLN A 114 5.05 -0.80 1.61
C GLN A 114 6.28 -0.90 2.52
N LYS A 115 7.47 -1.09 1.97
CA LYS A 115 8.73 -1.10 2.74
C LYS A 115 9.02 0.24 3.39
N SER A 116 8.73 1.34 2.69
CA SER A 116 8.91 2.69 3.22
C SER A 116 7.94 2.97 4.36
N LEU A 117 6.67 2.59 4.21
CA LEU A 117 5.65 2.69 5.26
C LEU A 117 6.02 1.85 6.48
N MET A 118 6.61 0.67 6.32
CA MET A 118 7.10 -0.10 7.49
C MET A 118 8.14 0.63 8.34
N ASN A 119 8.81 1.67 7.80
CA ASN A 119 9.73 2.51 8.55
C ASN A 119 9.07 3.75 9.18
N ASP A 120 7.89 4.13 8.70
CA ASP A 120 7.11 5.26 9.19
C ASP A 120 6.53 4.99 10.59
N SER A 121 6.52 6.01 11.45
CA SER A 121 6.07 5.87 12.84
C SER A 121 4.57 5.65 12.99
N GLU A 122 3.76 6.31 12.15
CA GLU A 122 2.31 6.19 12.21
C GLU A 122 1.88 4.80 11.72
N TYR A 123 2.45 4.36 10.60
CA TYR A 123 2.19 3.02 10.07
C TYR A 123 2.63 1.92 11.04
N LYS A 124 3.80 2.08 11.71
CA LYS A 124 4.23 1.17 12.78
C LYS A 124 3.22 1.12 13.93
N GLN A 125 2.68 2.25 14.34
CA GLN A 125 1.71 2.30 15.42
C GLN A 125 0.42 1.55 15.04
N GLN A 126 -0.09 1.78 13.83
CA GLN A 126 -1.23 1.04 13.29
C GLN A 126 -0.97 -0.47 13.22
N MET A 127 0.24 -0.87 12.82
CA MET A 127 0.66 -2.28 12.81
C MET A 127 0.73 -2.89 14.21
N ILE A 128 1.25 -2.15 15.20
CA ILE A 128 1.27 -2.59 16.60
C ILE A 128 -0.14 -2.77 17.13
N ASP A 129 -1.06 -1.87 16.78
CA ASP A 129 -2.45 -1.97 17.23
C ASP A 129 -3.18 -3.14 16.56
N LEU A 130 -2.86 -3.46 15.30
CA LEU A 130 -3.29 -4.69 14.65
C LEU A 130 -2.76 -5.94 15.36
N LEU A 131 -1.50 -5.95 15.82
CA LEU A 131 -0.91 -7.07 16.55
C LEU A 131 -1.54 -7.29 17.93
N LYS A 132 -2.17 -6.27 18.51
CA LYS A 132 -2.90 -6.37 19.79
C LYS A 132 -4.31 -6.96 19.62
N ASP A 133 -4.74 -7.24 18.40
CA ASP A 133 -6.03 -7.88 18.16
C ASP A 133 -6.16 -9.20 18.96
N PRO A 134 -7.31 -9.50 19.59
CA PRO A 134 -7.49 -10.70 20.39
C PRO A 134 -7.15 -12.02 19.65
N GLN A 135 -7.38 -12.09 18.34
CA GLN A 135 -7.02 -13.29 17.56
C GLN A 135 -5.50 -13.45 17.46
N MET A 136 -4.79 -12.35 17.22
CA MET A 136 -3.32 -12.32 17.18
C MET A 136 -2.74 -12.63 18.56
N MET A 137 -3.34 -12.08 19.63
CA MET A 137 -2.95 -12.35 21.00
C MET A 137 -3.16 -13.84 21.37
N SER A 138 -4.25 -14.46 20.88
CA SER A 138 -4.47 -15.89 21.09
C SER A 138 -3.38 -16.74 20.43
N GLN A 139 -2.95 -16.40 19.22
CA GLN A 139 -1.83 -17.09 18.55
C GLN A 139 -0.52 -16.90 19.33
N PHE A 140 -0.27 -15.68 19.82
CA PHE A 140 0.89 -15.39 20.66
C PHE A 140 0.90 -16.22 21.95
N LEU A 141 -0.26 -16.37 22.61
CA LEU A 141 -0.41 -17.23 23.79
C LEU A 141 -0.17 -18.71 23.46
N THR A 142 -0.59 -19.18 22.29
CA THR A 142 -0.29 -20.55 21.83
C THR A 142 1.22 -20.77 21.69
N VAL A 143 1.94 -19.80 21.14
CA VAL A 143 3.41 -19.86 21.04
C VAL A 143 4.06 -19.86 22.41
N LEU A 144 3.60 -19.03 23.35
CA LEU A 144 4.12 -19.02 24.74
C LEU A 144 3.86 -20.34 25.48
N LYS A 145 2.81 -21.07 25.11
CA LYS A 145 2.50 -22.39 25.67
C LYS A 145 3.13 -23.53 24.88
N SER A 146 3.88 -23.24 23.81
CA SER A 146 4.50 -24.28 23.00
C SER A 146 5.61 -25.00 23.77
N GLN A 147 5.93 -26.22 23.33
CA GLN A 147 6.98 -27.03 23.96
C GLN A 147 8.36 -26.35 23.83
N GLU A 148 8.62 -25.67 22.71
CA GLU A 148 9.85 -24.94 22.45
C GLU A 148 10.03 -23.79 23.45
N PHE A 149 8.98 -22.98 23.64
CA PHE A 149 9.04 -21.88 24.60
C PHE A 149 9.10 -22.40 26.04
N SER A 150 8.36 -23.46 26.36
CA SER A 150 8.40 -24.12 27.67
C SER A 150 9.80 -24.62 28.02
N SER A 151 10.52 -25.25 27.09
CA SER A 151 11.91 -25.67 27.32
C SER A 151 12.87 -24.48 27.53
N HIS A 152 12.68 -23.39 26.79
CA HIS A 152 13.46 -22.16 27.01
C HIS A 152 13.15 -21.53 28.37
N LEU A 153 11.87 -21.57 28.78
CA LEU A 153 11.40 -21.08 30.07
C LEU A 153 11.99 -21.91 31.22
N GLU A 154 11.96 -23.24 31.14
CA GLU A 154 12.58 -24.14 32.12
C GLU A 154 14.07 -23.85 32.30
N LYS A 155 14.83 -23.71 31.19
CA LYS A 155 16.26 -23.35 31.26
C LYS A 155 16.48 -21.99 31.91
N SER A 156 15.60 -21.02 31.63
CA SER A 156 15.68 -19.68 32.23
C SER A 156 15.37 -19.71 33.72
N ILE A 157 14.39 -20.51 34.14
CA ILE A 157 14.05 -20.74 35.55
C ILE A 157 15.21 -21.43 36.26
N GLN A 158 15.79 -22.49 35.68
CA GLN A 158 16.95 -23.20 36.23
C GLN A 158 18.12 -22.23 36.47
N ARG A 159 18.50 -21.45 35.46
CA ARG A 159 19.55 -20.42 35.60
C ARG A 159 19.22 -19.39 36.69
N THR A 160 17.96 -18.99 36.80
CA THR A 160 17.51 -18.03 37.81
C THR A 160 17.66 -18.61 39.23
N ILE A 161 17.26 -19.88 39.42
CA ILE A 161 17.39 -20.59 40.69
C ILE A 161 18.86 -20.80 41.05
N GLU A 162 19.72 -21.02 40.06
CA GLU A 162 21.17 -21.16 40.23
C GLU A 162 21.89 -19.85 40.56
N THR A 163 21.21 -18.70 40.48
CA THR A 163 21.84 -17.43 40.86
C THR A 163 22.12 -17.40 42.37
N PRO A 164 23.31 -16.90 42.82
CA PRO A 164 23.65 -16.84 44.24
C PRO A 164 22.63 -16.09 45.09
N THR A 165 22.03 -15.04 44.54
CA THR A 165 20.98 -14.25 45.20
C THR A 165 19.72 -15.07 45.44
N PHE A 166 19.32 -15.93 44.49
CA PHE A 166 18.14 -16.76 44.63
C PHE A 166 18.41 -17.97 45.54
N GLN A 167 19.59 -18.59 45.43
CA GLN A 167 20.03 -19.64 46.35
C GLN A 167 20.07 -19.16 47.80
N ALA A 168 20.59 -17.96 48.06
CA ALA A 168 20.60 -17.36 49.39
C ALA A 168 19.17 -17.16 49.94
N LYS A 169 18.24 -16.68 49.10
CA LYS A 169 16.83 -16.56 49.49
C LYS A 169 16.18 -17.92 49.78
N ILE A 170 16.46 -18.94 48.98
CA ILE A 170 15.97 -20.31 49.23
C ILE A 170 16.51 -20.81 50.57
N GLN A 171 17.81 -20.62 50.84
CA GLN A 171 18.41 -21.02 52.12
C GLN A 171 17.78 -20.28 53.30
N GLU A 172 17.55 -18.98 53.20
CA GLU A 172 16.87 -18.20 54.23
C GLU A 172 15.44 -18.69 54.50
N ILE A 173 14.68 -19.02 53.44
CA ILE A 173 13.33 -19.58 53.56
C ILE A 173 13.38 -20.95 54.26
N LEU A 174 14.32 -21.82 53.87
CA LEU A 174 14.47 -23.15 54.48
C LEU A 174 14.86 -23.05 55.96
N LEU A 175 15.74 -22.11 56.33
CA LEU A 175 16.12 -21.85 57.72
C LEU A 175 14.92 -21.35 58.54
N LYS A 176 14.13 -20.39 58.02
CA LYS A 176 12.91 -19.92 58.68
C LYS A 176 11.88 -21.04 58.87
N ALA A 177 11.65 -21.87 57.85
CA ALA A 177 10.74 -23.01 57.95
C ALA A 177 11.21 -24.03 59.00
N ALA A 178 12.52 -24.29 59.08
CA ALA A 178 13.08 -25.16 60.10
C ALA A 178 12.94 -24.57 61.52
N GLU A 179 13.15 -23.26 61.69
CA GLU A 179 12.92 -22.57 62.96
C GLU A 179 11.44 -22.59 63.40
N GLU A 180 10.51 -22.40 62.47
CA GLU A 180 9.06 -22.48 62.74
C GLU A 180 8.64 -23.91 63.11
N GLN A 181 9.16 -24.92 62.40
CA GLN A 181 8.91 -26.33 62.73
C GLN A 181 9.51 -26.72 64.09
N ALA A 182 10.70 -26.21 64.43
CA ALA A 182 11.33 -26.42 65.73
C ALA A 182 10.54 -25.72 66.86
N LYS A 183 10.02 -24.51 66.62
CA LYS A 183 9.11 -23.82 67.55
C LYS A 183 7.76 -24.55 67.69
N GLY A 184 7.30 -25.25 66.66
CA GLY A 184 6.11 -26.11 66.68
C GLY A 184 6.30 -27.46 67.38
N GLN A 185 7.52 -28.02 67.41
CA GLN A 185 7.83 -29.27 68.12
C GLN A 185 8.31 -29.07 69.58
N GLY A 186 8.69 -27.86 69.98
CA GLY A 186 9.10 -27.55 71.36
C GLY A 186 7.97 -27.39 72.39
N GLY A 187 6.71 -27.64 72.00
CA GLY A 187 5.52 -27.37 72.80
C GLY A 187 4.77 -28.60 73.31
N LYS A 188 5.38 -29.79 73.40
CA LYS A 188 4.75 -30.92 74.09
C LYS A 188 5.76 -31.86 74.74
N ASN A 189 5.62 -31.97 76.07
CA ASN A 189 6.27 -32.85 77.05
C ASN A 189 7.68 -32.50 77.53
N SER A 190 7.77 -31.99 78.77
CA SER A 190 7.89 -32.86 79.96
C SER A 190 8.02 -32.08 81.28
N SER A 191 7.09 -32.30 82.21
CA SER A 191 7.18 -32.19 83.69
C SER A 191 5.74 -32.42 84.19
N GLU A 192 5.39 -33.25 85.16
CA GLU A 192 6.05 -34.20 86.04
C GLU A 192 4.93 -35.14 86.55
N GLY A 193 5.30 -36.30 87.09
CA GLY A 193 4.36 -37.36 87.44
C GLY A 193 3.51 -37.14 88.69
N GLY A 194 2.56 -38.05 88.88
CA GLY A 194 2.13 -38.49 90.21
C GLY A 194 0.63 -38.45 90.48
N GLY A 195 0.00 -39.63 90.39
CA GLY A 195 -1.08 -40.04 91.32
C GLY A 195 -2.53 -39.73 90.90
N GLY A 196 -3.29 -40.80 90.67
CA GLY A 196 -4.76 -40.71 90.60
C GLY A 196 -5.38 -41.88 89.84
N ILE A 197 -5.58 -43.00 90.53
CA ILE A 197 -6.48 -44.07 90.10
C ILE A 197 -7.92 -43.52 90.19
N GLN A 198 -8.69 -43.52 89.10
CA GLN A 198 -10.12 -43.80 89.20
C GLN A 198 -10.75 -44.27 87.89
N GLU A 199 -11.54 -45.32 88.05
CA GLU A 199 -12.41 -46.02 87.10
C GLU A 199 -13.44 -45.16 86.34
N GLY A 200 -13.96 -45.77 85.26
CA GLY A 200 -15.24 -45.44 84.63
C GLY A 200 -15.01 -44.99 83.18
N GLY A 201 -15.26 -45.78 82.15
CA GLY A 201 -16.49 -46.53 81.87
C GLY A 201 -17.28 -45.77 80.80
N GLY A 202 -17.62 -46.41 79.68
CA GLY A 202 -18.67 -45.89 78.78
C GLY A 202 -18.29 -45.71 77.31
N SER A 203 -18.44 -46.82 76.57
CA SER A 203 -18.95 -46.96 75.20
C SER A 203 -19.71 -45.79 74.53
N ASN A 204 -19.38 -45.51 73.26
CA ASN A 204 -20.26 -45.51 72.06
C ASN A 204 -19.40 -45.02 70.88
N GLU A 205 -19.11 -45.77 69.83
CA GLU A 205 -19.97 -46.40 68.82
C GLU A 205 -20.84 -45.41 68.01
N LYS A 206 -20.60 -45.47 66.68
CA LYS A 206 -21.42 -45.12 65.51
C LYS A 206 -21.06 -43.85 64.74
N LYS A 207 -21.24 -43.78 63.42
CA LYS A 207 -21.44 -44.73 62.29
C LYS A 207 -21.81 -43.84 61.08
N GLY A 208 -21.47 -44.28 59.89
CA GLY A 208 -22.13 -43.85 58.63
C GLY A 208 -21.42 -42.66 57.99
N GLY A 209 -20.90 -42.77 56.76
CA GLY A 209 -21.59 -43.27 55.56
C GLY A 209 -21.82 -42.03 54.69
N GLY A 210 -21.57 -41.97 53.39
CA GLY A 210 -21.48 -42.97 52.34
C GLY A 210 -22.13 -42.34 51.11
N GLY A 211 -21.66 -42.72 49.92
CA GLY A 211 -22.38 -42.53 48.65
C GLY A 211 -22.19 -41.15 47.99
N GLN A 212 -21.54 -40.98 46.82
CA GLN A 212 -21.73 -41.60 45.50
C GLN A 212 -22.80 -40.91 44.64
N GLY A 213 -22.50 -40.81 43.34
CA GLY A 213 -23.46 -40.54 42.27
C GLY A 213 -23.12 -39.24 41.55
N GLU A 214 -22.42 -39.30 40.41
CA GLU A 214 -23.04 -39.35 39.05
C GLU A 214 -23.55 -37.97 38.63
N GLY A 215 -23.32 -37.46 37.42
CA GLY A 215 -22.88 -38.08 36.19
C GLY A 215 -23.54 -37.33 35.03
N ASN A 216 -22.77 -37.15 33.96
CA ASN A 216 -23.20 -37.19 32.56
C ASN A 216 -23.80 -35.96 31.86
N SER A 217 -23.60 -36.02 30.53
CA SER A 217 -24.13 -35.27 29.39
C SER A 217 -23.37 -33.98 29.04
N GLY A 218 -22.74 -33.81 27.88
CA GLY A 218 -22.85 -34.52 26.61
C GLY A 218 -23.53 -33.64 25.56
N GLY A 219 -22.89 -33.50 24.40
CA GLY A 219 -23.55 -33.15 23.13
C GLY A 219 -23.49 -31.68 22.72
N GLY A 220 -22.78 -31.42 21.61
CA GLY A 220 -22.67 -30.14 20.91
C GLY A 220 -21.43 -30.11 20.05
#